data_AF-A0A7C7KR61-F1
#
_entry.id   AF-A0A7C7KR61-F1
#
_cell.length_a   1.000
_cell.length_b   1.000
_cell.length_c   1.000
_cell.angle_alpha   90.00
_cell.angle_beta   90.00
_cell.angle_gamma   90.00
#
_symmetry.space_group_name_H-M   'P 1'
#
loop_
_entity.id
_entity.type
_entity.pdbx_description
1 polymer ?
#
loop_
_entity_poly.entity_id
_entity_poly.type
_entity_poly.pdbx_seq_one_letter_code
_entity_poly.pdbx_strand_id
1 'polypeptide(L)'
;MFKVLNENFLKVNQILPYKEDEKYIYIYSPKNLDPEIISYLELKFKRKVKVNIIDKNKFEKLFLEKILNQEVVIEEENEEEDVKGPIVELINDILDFAISHKASDIHFEPFEKFMKVRIRVDGILHTIRKIPKKEESQVITRLKIMAKLDIAQKRLPQDGKIIYQKNGKKVDIRVSTLPTVYGERAVLRLLYKSSALISFEDLGIPKVFEDKIKNYFNLLTSVSPKPGHKSNPGSNSLSLEAEGDNNY
;
A
#
# COMPACT_ATOMS: atom_id res chain seq x y z
N MET A 1 2.50 -5.65 21.35
CA MET A 1 2.50 -5.52 19.88
C MET A 1 2.07 -4.13 19.37
N PHE A 2 1.87 -3.13 20.25
CA PHE A 2 1.50 -1.75 19.87
C PHE A 2 2.60 -0.90 19.22
N LYS A 3 3.84 -1.43 19.12
CA LYS A 3 4.98 -0.81 18.43
C LYS A 3 4.76 -0.56 16.92
N VAL A 4 3.69 -1.09 16.33
CA VAL A 4 3.40 -1.00 14.89
C VAL A 4 2.54 0.24 14.50
N LEU A 5 2.03 0.98 15.49
CA LEU A 5 1.35 2.26 15.24
C LEU A 5 2.34 3.40 15.46
N ASN A 6 2.54 4.21 14.44
CA ASN A 6 3.34 5.43 14.52
C ASN A 6 2.83 6.34 15.64
N GLU A 7 3.73 6.86 16.47
CA GLU A 7 3.43 7.77 17.58
C GLU A 7 2.67 9.01 17.11
N ASN A 8 3.02 9.55 15.94
CA ASN A 8 2.32 10.68 15.33
C ASN A 8 0.89 10.30 14.94
N PHE A 9 0.65 9.08 14.45
CA PHE A 9 -0.71 8.60 14.20
C PHE A 9 -1.52 8.52 15.50
N LEU A 10 -0.93 8.00 16.58
CA LEU A 10 -1.58 7.90 17.89
C LEU A 10 -1.91 9.30 18.46
N LYS A 11 -0.97 10.25 18.35
CA LYS A 11 -1.12 11.62 18.83
C LYS A 11 -2.19 12.40 18.07
N VAL A 12 -2.12 12.39 16.73
CA VAL A 12 -3.06 13.13 15.87
C VAL A 12 -4.49 12.62 16.05
N ASN A 13 -4.67 11.30 16.11
CA ASN A 13 -5.99 10.71 16.26
C ASN A 13 -6.45 10.62 17.72
N GLN A 14 -5.59 10.97 18.69
CA GLN A 14 -5.84 10.85 20.14
C GLN A 14 -6.28 9.43 20.52
N ILE A 15 -5.44 8.46 20.17
CA ILE A 15 -5.66 7.04 20.37
C ILE A 15 -4.53 6.49 21.23
N LEU A 16 -4.89 5.74 22.27
CA LEU A 16 -3.93 5.07 23.15
C LEU A 16 -4.35 3.61 23.35
N PRO A 17 -3.75 2.66 22.61
CA PRO A 17 -4.03 1.26 22.80
C PRO A 17 -3.52 0.78 24.17
N TYR A 18 -4.33 0.01 24.91
CA TYR A 18 -3.97 -0.43 26.26
C TYR A 18 -4.11 -1.94 26.48
N LYS A 19 -4.90 -2.64 25.67
CA LYS A 19 -5.08 -4.09 25.75
C LYS A 19 -5.40 -4.66 24.37
N GLU A 20 -4.95 -5.87 24.13
CA GLU A 20 -5.32 -6.66 22.96
C GLU A 20 -5.67 -8.08 23.40
N ASP A 21 -6.68 -8.67 22.77
CA ASP A 21 -6.97 -10.10 22.81
C ASP A 21 -7.08 -10.63 21.36
N GLU A 22 -7.39 -11.92 21.18
CA GLU A 22 -7.45 -12.53 19.84
C GLU A 22 -8.49 -11.87 18.91
N LYS A 23 -9.55 -11.29 19.49
CA LYS A 23 -10.71 -10.79 18.75
C LYS A 23 -10.81 -9.26 18.75
N TYR A 24 -10.29 -8.61 19.78
CA TYR A 24 -10.47 -7.20 20.05
C TYR A 24 -9.16 -6.46 20.33
N ILE A 25 -9.10 -5.22 19.86
CA ILE A 25 -8.14 -4.23 20.32
C ILE A 25 -8.88 -3.18 21.14
N TYR A 26 -8.40 -2.95 22.35
CA TYR A 26 -8.96 -1.97 23.27
C TYR A 26 -8.10 -0.71 23.24
N ILE A 27 -8.76 0.40 22.92
CA ILE A 27 -8.12 1.71 22.83
C ILE A 27 -8.80 2.70 23.74
N TYR A 28 -8.00 3.57 24.37
CA TYR A 28 -8.48 4.78 25.00
C TYR A 28 -8.52 5.91 23.99
N SER A 29 -9.55 6.76 24.08
CA SER A 29 -9.62 8.03 23.34
C SER A 29 -10.37 9.07 24.17
N PRO A 30 -10.00 10.36 24.11
CA PRO A 30 -10.73 11.40 24.82
C PRO A 30 -12.01 11.85 24.10
N LYS A 31 -12.30 11.26 22.94
CA LYS A 31 -13.42 11.63 22.07
C LYS A 31 -13.95 10.41 21.34
N ASN A 32 -15.13 10.56 20.75
CA ASN A 32 -15.60 9.61 19.74
C ASN A 32 -14.64 9.63 18.55
N LEU A 33 -14.21 8.44 18.14
CA LEU A 33 -13.36 8.28 16.97
C LEU A 33 -14.21 8.27 15.71
N ASP A 34 -13.65 8.85 14.64
CA ASP A 34 -14.24 8.76 13.30
C ASP A 34 -14.38 7.27 12.93
N PRO A 35 -15.57 6.81 12.49
CA PRO A 35 -15.76 5.43 12.03
C PRO A 35 -14.74 4.96 10.99
N GLU A 36 -14.17 5.88 10.20
CA GLU A 36 -13.11 5.57 9.26
C GLU A 36 -11.80 5.17 9.95
N ILE A 37 -11.45 5.79 11.09
CA ILE A 37 -10.26 5.43 11.87
C ILE A 37 -10.46 4.07 12.53
N ILE A 38 -11.67 3.80 13.03
CA ILE A 38 -12.04 2.49 13.56
C ILE A 38 -11.88 1.44 12.45
N SER A 39 -12.44 1.69 11.27
CA SER A 39 -12.32 0.80 10.11
C SER A 39 -10.86 0.57 9.71
N TYR A 40 -10.03 1.62 9.72
CA TYR A 40 -8.60 1.51 9.46
C TYR A 40 -7.90 0.60 10.47
N LEU A 41 -8.15 0.79 11.76
CA LEU A 41 -7.55 -0.03 12.82
C LEU A 41 -8.04 -1.48 12.75
N GLU A 42 -9.33 -1.69 12.50
CA GLU A 42 -9.90 -3.02 12.35
C GLU A 42 -9.27 -3.77 11.17
N LEU A 43 -9.09 -3.08 10.05
CA LEU A 43 -8.40 -3.61 8.88
C LEU A 43 -6.93 -3.89 9.21
N LYS A 44 -6.21 -2.92 9.81
CA LYS A 44 -4.77 -3.03 10.16
C LYS A 44 -4.45 -4.28 10.94
N PHE A 45 -5.26 -4.56 11.94
CA PHE A 45 -4.98 -5.60 12.92
C PHE A 45 -5.81 -6.86 12.70
N LYS A 46 -6.73 -6.86 11.72
CA LYS A 46 -7.67 -7.95 11.47
C LYS A 46 -8.46 -8.36 12.72
N ARG A 47 -8.77 -7.39 13.58
CA ARG A 47 -9.46 -7.55 14.87
C ARG A 47 -10.46 -6.42 15.05
N LYS A 48 -11.54 -6.66 15.80
CA LYS A 48 -12.54 -5.62 16.11
C LYS A 48 -11.94 -4.57 17.06
N VAL A 49 -12.35 -3.31 16.95
CA VAL A 49 -11.84 -2.26 17.84
C VAL A 49 -12.90 -1.87 18.87
N LYS A 50 -12.51 -1.88 20.15
CA LYS A 50 -13.32 -1.39 21.27
C LYS A 50 -12.73 -0.09 21.79
N VAL A 51 -13.49 0.99 21.62
CA VAL A 51 -13.12 2.33 22.09
C VAL A 51 -13.65 2.52 23.51
N ASN A 52 -12.76 2.87 24.44
CA ASN A 52 -13.11 3.29 25.78
C ASN A 52 -12.84 4.80 25.91
N ILE A 53 -13.90 5.58 26.11
CA ILE A 53 -13.80 7.04 26.18
C ILE A 53 -13.33 7.41 27.59
N ILE A 54 -12.28 8.23 27.67
CA ILE A 54 -11.71 8.69 28.94
C ILE A 54 -11.57 10.21 28.94
N ASP A 55 -11.43 10.83 30.12
CA ASP A 55 -11.21 12.27 30.18
C ASP A 55 -9.91 12.70 29.52
N LYS A 56 -9.90 13.90 28.92
CA LYS A 56 -8.72 14.44 28.21
C LYS A 56 -7.47 14.50 29.10
N ASN A 57 -7.60 14.99 30.33
CA ASN A 57 -6.46 15.06 31.27
C ASN A 57 -5.91 13.68 31.62
N LYS A 58 -6.82 12.70 31.79
CA LYS A 58 -6.44 11.31 32.06
C LYS A 58 -5.76 10.68 30.85
N PHE A 59 -6.25 10.97 29.64
CA PHE A 59 -5.61 10.55 28.40
C PHE A 59 -4.20 11.10 28.26
N GLU A 60 -4.02 12.41 28.45
CA GLU A 60 -2.70 13.06 28.33
C GLU A 60 -1.70 12.46 29.32
N LYS A 61 -2.10 12.24 30.58
CA LYS A 61 -1.25 11.57 31.58
C LYS A 61 -0.84 10.15 31.14
N LEU A 62 -1.81 9.31 30.76
CA LEU A 62 -1.54 7.94 30.32
C LEU A 62 -0.71 7.87 29.02
N PHE A 63 -0.92 8.84 28.13
CA PHE A 63 -0.19 8.94 26.86
C PHE A 63 1.28 9.32 27.11
N LEU A 64 1.52 10.31 27.97
CA LEU A 64 2.87 10.69 28.40
C LEU A 64 3.60 9.56 29.12
N GLU A 65 2.94 8.88 30.07
CA GLU A 65 3.51 7.72 30.78
C GLU A 65 3.92 6.61 29.80
N LYS A 66 3.15 6.38 28.74
CA LYS A 66 3.48 5.36 27.73
C LYS A 66 4.65 5.76 26.84
N ILE A 67 4.74 7.04 26.45
CA ILE A 67 5.87 7.57 25.67
C ILE A 67 7.16 7.50 26.47
N LEU A 68 7.13 7.97 27.72
CA LEU A 68 8.31 7.98 28.60
C LEU A 68 8.86 6.56 28.84
N ASN A 69 7.97 5.57 28.90
CA ASN A 69 8.33 4.16 29.08
C ASN A 69 8.79 3.46 27.78
N GLN A 70 8.68 4.10 26.61
CA GLN A 70 9.07 3.51 25.32
C GLN A 70 10.48 3.92 24.83
N GLU A 71 11.17 4.85 25.49
CA GLU A 71 12.48 5.40 25.05
C GLU A 71 13.69 4.44 25.15
N VAL A 72 13.52 3.15 25.48
CA VAL A 72 14.63 2.18 25.50
C VAL A 72 14.39 1.06 24.49
N VAL A 73 14.48 1.36 23.18
CA VAL A 73 15.00 0.44 22.13
C VAL A 73 15.53 1.32 20.99
N ILE A 74 16.82 1.65 21.03
CA ILE A 74 17.57 2.10 19.86
C ILE A 74 18.03 0.80 19.18
N GLU A 75 17.35 0.40 18.10
CA GLU A 75 17.94 -0.52 17.14
C GLU A 75 18.49 0.35 16.00
N GLU A 76 19.82 0.36 15.91
CA GLU A 76 20.60 0.93 14.83
C GLU A 76 20.34 0.12 13.55
N GLU A 77 19.73 0.73 12.53
CA GLU A 77 19.97 0.36 11.14
C GLU A 77 20.27 1.62 10.34
N ASN A 78 21.44 1.59 9.72
CA ASN A 78 22.14 2.72 9.10
C ASN A 78 21.51 3.17 7.77
N GLU A 79 21.57 4.50 7.62
CA GLU A 79 21.84 5.28 6.41
C GLU A 79 20.92 5.16 5.20
N GLU A 80 19.95 6.08 5.14
CA GLU A 80 19.96 7.13 4.10
C GLU A 80 19.49 8.43 4.78
N GLU A 81 20.42 9.38 4.92
CA GLU A 81 20.14 10.75 5.34
C GLU A 81 19.32 11.45 4.25
N ASP A 82 18.00 11.38 4.35
CA ASP A 82 17.15 12.36 3.68
C ASP A 82 15.83 12.53 4.43
N VAL A 83 15.82 13.53 5.31
CA VAL A 83 14.64 14.15 5.94
C VAL A 83 13.68 13.15 6.61
N LYS A 84 14.00 12.71 7.83
CA LYS A 84 13.00 12.11 8.75
C LYS A 84 11.98 13.19 9.17
N GLY A 85 11.00 13.43 8.31
CA GLY A 85 9.89 14.34 8.56
C GLY A 85 8.57 13.59 8.79
N PRO A 86 7.62 14.15 9.55
CA PRO A 86 6.32 13.51 9.84
C PRO A 86 5.54 13.06 8.59
N ILE A 87 5.74 13.73 7.45
CA ILE A 87 5.12 13.39 6.16
C ILE A 87 5.77 12.16 5.51
N VAL A 88 7.08 11.99 5.65
CA VAL A 88 7.79 10.82 5.11
C VAL A 88 7.30 9.55 5.79
N GLU A 89 7.22 9.58 7.12
CA GLU A 89 6.68 8.47 7.90
C GLU A 89 5.20 8.20 7.59
N LEU A 90 4.39 9.25 7.47
CA LEU A 90 2.99 9.15 7.07
C LEU A 90 2.82 8.38 5.74
N ILE A 91 3.62 8.73 4.73
CA ILE A 91 3.54 8.09 3.41
C ILE A 91 4.04 6.64 3.49
N ASN A 92 5.14 6.39 4.20
CA ASN A 92 5.63 5.03 4.43
C ASN A 92 4.58 4.16 5.14
N ASP A 93 3.93 4.67 6.18
CA ASP A 93 2.86 3.98 6.90
C ASP A 93 1.69 3.62 5.97
N ILE A 94 1.31 4.54 5.08
CA ILE A 94 0.23 4.32 4.11
C ILE A 94 0.63 3.23 3.10
N LEU A 95 1.87 3.28 2.58
CA LEU A 95 2.39 2.28 1.65
C LEU A 95 2.47 0.90 2.29
N ASP A 96 3.04 0.81 3.50
CA ASP A 96 3.14 -0.44 4.26
C ASP A 96 1.77 -1.02 4.58
N PHE A 97 0.82 -0.16 4.95
CA PHE A 97 -0.55 -0.56 5.18
C PHE A 97 -1.19 -1.11 3.90
N ALA A 98 -1.08 -0.41 2.78
CA ALA A 98 -1.62 -0.89 1.50
C ALA A 98 -0.99 -2.22 1.06
N ILE A 99 0.33 -2.36 1.21
CA ILE A 99 1.09 -3.57 0.83
C ILE A 99 0.72 -4.76 1.71
N SER A 100 0.62 -4.56 3.04
CA SER A 100 0.23 -5.62 3.97
C SER A 100 -1.19 -6.14 3.71
N HIS A 101 -2.06 -5.32 3.10
CA HIS A 101 -3.42 -5.68 2.70
C HIS A 101 -3.56 -6.07 1.22
N LYS A 102 -2.44 -6.25 0.49
CA LYS A 102 -2.43 -6.59 -0.94
C LYS A 102 -3.31 -5.66 -1.79
N ALA A 103 -3.34 -4.37 -1.48
CA ALA A 103 -4.16 -3.39 -2.20
C ALA A 103 -3.68 -3.20 -3.65
N SER A 104 -4.60 -3.07 -4.61
CA SER A 104 -4.27 -2.82 -6.02
C SER A 104 -3.92 -1.36 -6.29
N ASP A 105 -4.59 -0.44 -5.61
CA ASP A 105 -4.42 1.00 -5.79
C ASP A 105 -4.51 1.74 -4.45
N ILE A 106 -3.77 2.84 -4.33
CA ILE A 106 -3.91 3.85 -3.28
C ILE A 106 -4.35 5.15 -3.95
N HIS A 107 -5.39 5.78 -3.41
CA HIS A 107 -5.94 7.03 -3.92
C HIS A 107 -5.75 8.13 -2.87
N PHE A 108 -5.06 9.20 -3.25
CA PHE A 108 -4.95 10.45 -2.51
C PHE A 108 -5.85 11.48 -3.19
N GLU A 109 -6.98 11.78 -2.56
CA GLU A 109 -8.06 12.55 -3.17
C GLU A 109 -8.27 13.87 -2.40
N PRO A 110 -7.95 15.02 -3.00
CA PRO A 110 -8.14 16.31 -2.35
C PRO A 110 -9.62 16.68 -2.34
N PHE A 111 -10.11 17.08 -1.17
CA PHE A 111 -11.40 17.75 -0.98
C PHE A 111 -11.17 19.16 -0.45
N GLU A 112 -12.24 19.94 -0.31
CA GLU A 112 -12.19 21.31 0.18
C GLU A 112 -11.47 21.44 1.54
N LYS A 113 -11.80 20.56 2.50
CA LYS A 113 -11.33 20.67 3.90
C LYS A 113 -10.24 19.67 4.30
N PHE A 114 -10.04 18.61 3.53
CA PHE A 114 -9.09 17.54 3.83
C PHE A 114 -8.74 16.78 2.55
N MET A 115 -7.65 16.01 2.59
CA MET A 115 -7.35 14.98 1.60
C MET A 115 -7.78 13.63 2.14
N LYS A 116 -8.59 12.89 1.36
CA LYS A 116 -9.00 11.53 1.70
C LYS A 116 -8.00 10.55 1.10
N VAL A 117 -7.49 9.62 1.92
CA VAL A 117 -6.66 8.52 1.46
C VAL A 117 -7.47 7.24 1.49
N ARG A 118 -7.59 6.60 0.33
CA ARG A 118 -8.30 5.33 0.15
C ARG A 118 -7.38 4.26 -0.42
N ILE A 119 -7.65 3.01 -0.12
CA ILE A 119 -7.01 1.87 -0.77
C ILE A 119 -8.06 0.98 -1.42
N ARG A 120 -7.70 0.35 -2.53
CA ARG A 120 -8.54 -0.65 -3.18
C ARG A 120 -8.05 -2.04 -2.80
N VAL A 121 -8.88 -2.80 -2.10
CA VAL A 121 -8.61 -4.20 -1.73
C VAL A 121 -9.74 -5.03 -2.31
N ASP A 122 -9.40 -6.07 -3.08
CA ASP A 122 -10.37 -6.96 -3.73
C ASP A 122 -11.47 -6.21 -4.51
N GLY A 123 -11.08 -5.12 -5.18
CA GLY A 123 -11.98 -4.27 -5.98
C GLY A 123 -12.75 -3.22 -5.18
N ILE A 124 -12.77 -3.28 -3.84
CA ILE A 124 -13.54 -2.38 -2.97
C ILE A 124 -12.64 -1.26 -2.43
N LEU A 125 -13.16 -0.03 -2.42
CA LEU A 125 -12.45 1.14 -1.89
C LEU A 125 -12.72 1.32 -0.40
N HIS A 126 -11.66 1.30 0.40
CA HIS A 126 -11.68 1.56 1.84
C HIS A 126 -10.99 2.87 2.15
N THR A 127 -11.62 3.72 2.95
CA THR A 127 -10.99 4.95 3.43
C THR A 127 -10.14 4.62 4.64
N ILE A 128 -8.86 4.98 4.59
CA ILE A 128 -7.88 4.61 5.61
C ILE A 128 -7.38 5.81 6.41
N ARG A 129 -7.48 7.01 5.84
CA ARG A 129 -7.04 8.23 6.50
C ARG A 129 -7.69 9.48 5.91
N LYS A 130 -7.86 10.49 6.75
CA LYS A 130 -8.09 11.89 6.35
C LYS A 130 -6.87 12.71 6.76
N ILE A 131 -6.30 13.42 5.81
CA ILE A 131 -5.14 14.29 6.00
C ILE A 131 -5.64 15.74 6.03
N PRO A 132 -5.26 16.56 7.02
CA PRO A 132 -5.64 17.97 7.07
C PRO A 132 -5.23 18.71 5.80
N LYS A 133 -6.06 19.66 5.33
CA LYS A 133 -5.80 20.39 4.09
C LYS A 133 -4.43 21.06 4.02
N LYS A 134 -3.94 21.56 5.14
CA LYS A 134 -2.62 22.21 5.28
C LYS A 134 -1.43 21.29 4.97
N GLU A 135 -1.60 19.98 5.09
CA GLU A 135 -0.54 18.97 4.89
C GLU A 135 -0.56 18.36 3.48
N GLU A 136 -1.61 18.61 2.70
CA GLU A 136 -1.79 18.06 1.34
C GLU A 136 -0.63 18.38 0.40
N SER A 137 -0.16 19.64 0.40
CA SER A 137 0.93 20.05 -0.49
C SER A 137 2.22 19.28 -0.21
N GLN A 138 2.49 19.00 1.07
CA GLN A 138 3.67 18.24 1.49
C GLN A 138 3.56 16.78 1.09
N VAL A 139 2.36 16.19 1.19
CA VAL A 139 2.07 14.83 0.74
C VAL A 139 2.32 14.68 -0.77
N ILE A 140 1.74 15.58 -1.58
CA ILE A 140 1.92 15.55 -3.05
C ILE A 140 3.38 15.76 -3.43
N THR A 141 4.07 16.72 -2.80
CA THR A 141 5.50 16.94 -3.03
C THR A 141 6.31 15.69 -2.70
N ARG A 142 6.04 15.01 -1.58
CA ARG A 142 6.75 13.76 -1.24
C ARG A 142 6.50 12.67 -2.26
N LEU A 143 5.27 12.48 -2.71
CA LEU A 143 4.94 11.50 -3.76
C LEU A 143 5.65 11.82 -5.08
N LYS A 144 5.70 13.11 -5.47
CA LYS A 144 6.43 13.56 -6.66
C LYS A 144 7.93 13.30 -6.57
N ILE A 145 8.55 13.61 -5.43
CA ILE A 145 9.98 13.32 -5.20
C ILE A 145 10.24 11.83 -5.34
N MET A 146 9.46 10.98 -4.67
CA MET A 146 9.63 9.52 -4.73
C MET A 146 9.49 9.00 -6.17
N ALA A 147 8.58 9.58 -6.96
CA ALA A 147 8.30 9.19 -8.33
C ALA A 147 9.16 9.90 -9.38
N LYS A 148 10.11 10.76 -8.97
CA LYS A 148 10.95 11.62 -9.83
C LYS A 148 10.16 12.53 -10.78
N LEU A 149 9.07 13.11 -10.28
CA LEU A 149 8.19 14.05 -10.99
C LEU A 149 8.57 15.50 -10.72
N ASP A 150 8.15 16.41 -11.60
CA ASP A 150 8.37 17.85 -11.44
C ASP A 150 7.41 18.43 -10.38
N ILE A 151 7.99 18.92 -9.28
CA ILE A 151 7.29 19.50 -8.13
C ILE A 151 6.73 20.90 -8.45
N ALA A 152 7.40 21.64 -9.34
CA ALA A 152 6.96 22.97 -9.76
C ALA A 152 5.74 22.88 -10.69
N GLN A 153 5.66 21.83 -11.50
CA GLN A 153 4.52 21.57 -12.37
C GLN A 153 3.31 21.06 -11.57
N LYS A 154 2.22 21.82 -11.58
CA LYS A 154 0.95 21.50 -10.87
C LYS A 154 -0.29 21.63 -11.75
N ARG A 155 -0.13 21.98 -13.03
CA ARG A 155 -1.23 22.29 -13.97
C ARG A 155 -1.44 21.23 -15.04
N LEU A 156 -0.55 20.25 -15.11
CA LEU A 156 -0.61 19.14 -16.06
C LEU A 156 -0.59 17.81 -15.31
N PRO A 157 -1.26 16.77 -15.85
CA PRO A 157 -1.09 15.42 -15.35
C PRO A 157 0.38 14.99 -15.46
N GLN A 158 0.86 14.19 -14.51
CA GLN A 158 2.21 13.61 -14.56
C GLN A 158 2.19 12.14 -14.13
N ASP A 159 3.01 11.33 -14.77
CA ASP A 159 3.14 9.90 -14.51
C ASP A 159 4.59 9.52 -14.19
N GLY A 160 4.76 8.66 -13.19
CA GLY A 160 6.07 8.25 -12.70
C GLY A 160 6.05 6.84 -12.13
N LYS A 161 7.20 6.42 -11.61
CA LYS A 161 7.36 5.10 -10.98
C LYS A 161 8.14 5.24 -9.68
N ILE A 162 7.72 4.47 -8.68
CA ILE A 162 8.42 4.29 -7.42
C ILE A 162 8.77 2.81 -7.31
N ILE A 163 10.02 2.51 -7.01
CA ILE A 163 10.42 1.17 -6.58
C ILE A 163 10.41 1.21 -5.06
N TYR A 164 9.44 0.55 -4.45
CA TYR A 164 9.34 0.49 -2.99
C TYR A 164 9.89 -0.85 -2.49
N GLN A 165 10.85 -0.79 -1.57
CA GLN A 165 11.47 -1.98 -0.99
C GLN A 165 11.48 -1.87 0.54
N LYS A 166 10.87 -2.85 1.20
CA LYS A 166 10.92 -2.97 2.66
C LYS A 166 10.85 -4.44 3.06
N ASN A 167 11.68 -4.85 4.03
CA ASN A 167 11.75 -6.22 4.56
C ASN A 167 11.87 -7.29 3.45
N GLY A 168 12.72 -7.03 2.44
CA GLY A 168 12.92 -7.92 1.29
C GLY A 168 11.77 -7.98 0.28
N LYS A 169 10.64 -7.31 0.51
CA LYS A 169 9.54 -7.21 -0.45
C LYS A 169 9.74 -6.01 -1.36
N LYS A 170 9.89 -6.27 -2.65
CA LYS A 170 9.99 -5.26 -3.71
C LYS A 170 8.66 -5.12 -4.43
N VAL A 171 8.10 -3.91 -4.46
CA VAL A 171 6.85 -3.58 -5.14
C VAL A 171 7.11 -2.46 -6.13
N ASP A 172 6.74 -2.68 -7.39
CA ASP A 172 6.82 -1.65 -8.42
C ASP A 172 5.53 -0.85 -8.39
N ILE A 173 5.62 0.45 -8.12
CA ILE A 173 4.45 1.32 -7.98
C ILE A 173 4.42 2.31 -9.14
N ARG A 174 3.31 2.37 -9.85
CA ARG A 174 3.05 3.44 -10.84
C ARG A 174 2.34 4.58 -10.16
N VAL A 175 2.79 5.81 -10.39
CA VAL A 175 2.20 7.01 -9.80
C VAL A 175 1.65 7.87 -10.90
N SER A 176 0.40 8.31 -10.75
CA SER A 176 -0.22 9.29 -11.62
C SER A 176 -0.74 10.44 -10.77
N THR A 177 -0.46 11.67 -11.20
CA THR A 177 -0.95 12.89 -10.55
C THR A 177 -1.83 13.67 -11.53
N LEU A 178 -2.88 14.30 -11.02
CA LEU A 178 -3.85 15.05 -11.81
C LEU A 178 -4.29 16.31 -11.06
N PRO A 179 -4.19 17.51 -11.65
CA PRO A 179 -4.78 18.71 -11.07
C PRO A 179 -6.31 18.61 -10.99
N THR A 180 -6.86 19.06 -9.88
CA THR A 180 -8.30 19.12 -9.60
C THR A 180 -8.66 20.48 -8.98
N VAL A 181 -9.97 20.75 -8.82
CA VAL A 181 -10.47 22.00 -8.24
C VAL A 181 -9.89 22.28 -6.84
N TYR A 182 -9.73 21.24 -6.02
CA TYR A 182 -9.28 21.41 -4.65
C TYR A 182 -7.78 21.21 -4.47
N GLY A 183 -7.04 20.79 -5.49
CA GLY A 183 -5.61 20.52 -5.38
C GLY A 183 -5.21 19.39 -6.31
N GLU A 184 -4.18 18.62 -5.96
CA GLU A 184 -3.68 17.57 -6.85
C GLU A 184 -4.09 16.18 -6.35
N ARG A 185 -4.76 15.41 -7.20
CA ARG A 185 -5.11 14.02 -6.94
C ARG A 185 -3.93 13.14 -7.34
N ALA A 186 -3.52 12.23 -6.46
CA ALA A 186 -2.53 11.21 -6.79
C ALA A 186 -3.14 9.81 -6.70
N VAL A 187 -2.79 8.95 -7.65
CA VAL A 187 -3.17 7.53 -7.65
C VAL A 187 -1.90 6.70 -7.80
N LEU A 188 -1.71 5.77 -6.89
CA LEU A 188 -0.59 4.84 -6.89
C LEU A 188 -1.14 3.45 -7.19
N ARG A 189 -0.68 2.81 -8.26
CA ARG A 189 -0.99 1.42 -8.58
C ARG A 189 0.16 0.52 -8.16
N LEU A 190 -0.14 -0.46 -7.31
CA LEU A 190 0.84 -1.38 -6.75
C LEU A 190 0.90 -2.62 -7.63
N LEU A 191 2.07 -2.87 -8.20
CA LEU A 191 2.33 -4.06 -9.01
C LEU A 191 3.19 -5.01 -8.18
N TYR A 192 2.54 -6.02 -7.63
CA TYR A 192 3.22 -7.12 -6.98
C TYR A 192 3.83 -8.00 -8.07
N LYS A 193 5.12 -8.33 -7.96
CA LYS A 193 5.74 -9.32 -8.84
C LYS A 193 5.02 -10.65 -8.63
N SER A 194 4.28 -11.11 -9.64
CA SER A 194 3.70 -12.46 -9.62
C SER A 194 4.81 -13.45 -9.90
N SER A 195 5.25 -14.18 -8.88
CA SER A 195 6.09 -15.36 -9.05
C SER A 195 5.28 -16.63 -9.35
N ALA A 196 3.95 -16.56 -9.32
CA ALA A 196 3.10 -17.70 -9.61
C ALA A 196 2.83 -17.79 -11.11
N LEU A 197 3.50 -18.71 -11.78
CA LEU A 197 2.91 -19.36 -12.95
C LEU A 197 1.63 -20.02 -12.43
N ILE A 198 0.47 -19.47 -12.81
CA ILE A 198 -0.82 -20.05 -12.45
C ILE A 198 -1.01 -21.27 -13.34
N SER A 199 -1.18 -22.45 -12.74
CA SER A 199 -1.44 -23.67 -13.50
C SER A 199 -2.85 -23.66 -14.09
N PHE A 200 -3.11 -24.48 -15.11
CA PHE A 200 -4.46 -24.62 -15.64
C PHE A 200 -5.41 -25.20 -14.59
N GLU A 201 -4.90 -26.07 -13.72
CA GLU A 201 -5.64 -26.62 -12.58
C GLU A 201 -6.08 -25.53 -11.58
N ASP A 202 -5.21 -24.55 -11.27
CA ASP A 202 -5.55 -23.42 -10.37
C ASP A 202 -6.65 -22.52 -10.93
N LEU A 203 -6.76 -22.45 -12.26
CA LEU A 203 -7.82 -21.73 -12.96
C LEU A 203 -9.13 -22.52 -13.02
N GLY A 204 -9.15 -23.74 -12.49
CA GLY A 204 -10.31 -24.64 -12.56
C GLY A 204 -10.58 -25.12 -13.99
N ILE A 205 -9.59 -25.08 -14.87
CA ILE A 205 -9.73 -25.56 -16.25
C ILE A 205 -9.62 -27.08 -16.21
N PRO A 206 -10.67 -27.82 -16.64
CA PRO A 206 -10.59 -29.28 -16.71
C PRO A 206 -9.53 -29.70 -17.71
N LYS A 207 -8.74 -30.74 -17.41
CA LYS A 207 -7.67 -31.29 -18.28
C LYS A 207 -8.09 -31.50 -19.73
N VAL A 208 -9.35 -31.86 -19.97
CA VAL A 208 -9.93 -32.05 -21.32
C VAL A 208 -9.85 -30.78 -22.20
N PHE A 209 -9.81 -29.60 -21.58
CA PHE A 209 -9.69 -28.32 -22.28
C PHE A 209 -8.26 -27.80 -22.35
N GLU A 210 -7.33 -28.32 -21.54
CA GLU A 210 -5.94 -27.85 -21.53
C GLU A 210 -5.27 -28.03 -22.88
N ASP A 211 -5.38 -29.21 -23.49
CA ASP A 211 -4.72 -29.50 -24.76
C ASP A 211 -5.28 -28.64 -25.90
N LYS A 212 -6.59 -28.38 -25.88
CA LYS A 212 -7.22 -27.44 -26.82
C LYS A 212 -6.72 -26.02 -26.60
N ILE A 213 -6.68 -25.56 -25.35
CA ILE A 213 -6.23 -24.21 -25.00
C ILE A 213 -4.74 -24.03 -25.38
N LYS A 214 -3.87 -24.99 -25.05
CA LYS A 214 -2.45 -25.01 -25.46
C LYS A 214 -2.33 -24.94 -26.99
N ASN A 215 -3.11 -25.72 -27.73
CA ASN A 215 -3.12 -25.67 -29.18
C ASN A 215 -3.60 -24.34 -29.75
N TYR A 216 -4.66 -23.73 -29.19
CA TYR A 216 -5.13 -22.40 -29.60
C TYR A 216 -4.09 -21.32 -29.30
N PHE A 217 -3.45 -21.35 -28.12
CA PHE A 217 -2.38 -20.42 -27.79
C PHE A 217 -1.21 -20.55 -28.76
N ASN A 218 -0.74 -21.76 -29.04
CA ASN A 218 0.34 -22.02 -30.00
C ASN A 218 0.00 -21.50 -31.40
N LEU A 219 -1.25 -21.69 -31.84
CA LEU A 219 -1.74 -21.16 -33.11
C LEU A 219 -1.73 -19.63 -33.14
N LEU A 220 -2.18 -18.97 -32.06
CA LEU A 220 -2.23 -17.51 -31.95
C LEU A 220 -0.84 -16.88 -31.85
N THR A 221 0.11 -17.54 -31.17
CA THR A 221 1.49 -17.06 -31.04
C THR A 221 2.37 -17.39 -32.25
N SER A 222 1.95 -18.33 -33.10
CA SER A 222 2.64 -18.67 -34.36
C SER A 222 2.49 -17.62 -35.46
N VAL A 223 1.67 -16.58 -35.24
CA VAL A 223 1.54 -15.45 -36.16
C VAL A 223 2.61 -14.40 -35.83
N SER A 224 3.71 -14.40 -36.58
CA SER A 224 4.78 -13.39 -36.49
C SER A 224 4.23 -11.96 -36.57
N PRO A 225 4.77 -10.99 -35.81
CA PRO A 225 4.44 -9.59 -36.00
C PRO A 225 4.88 -9.12 -37.40
N LYS A 226 4.06 -8.28 -38.05
CA LYS A 226 4.39 -7.64 -39.33
C LYS A 226 5.79 -7.02 -39.29
N PRO A 227 6.59 -7.12 -40.37
CA PRO A 227 7.96 -6.62 -40.37
C PRO A 227 7.94 -5.09 -40.37
N GLY A 228 8.19 -4.48 -39.22
CA GLY A 228 8.16 -3.02 -39.11
C GLY A 228 8.36 -2.48 -37.70
N HIS A 229 9.36 -2.98 -36.96
CA HIS A 229 10.20 -2.21 -36.03
C HIS A 229 11.13 -3.17 -35.28
N LYS A 230 12.43 -3.09 -35.55
CA LYS A 230 13.46 -3.84 -34.81
C LYS A 230 13.51 -3.33 -33.36
N SER A 231 13.10 -4.17 -32.41
CA SER A 231 13.62 -4.13 -31.04
C SER A 231 13.79 -5.57 -30.56
N ASN A 232 15.01 -5.90 -30.11
CA ASN A 232 15.47 -7.23 -29.74
C ASN A 232 14.52 -7.93 -28.75
N PRO A 233 13.99 -9.12 -29.05
CA PRO A 233 13.45 -10.00 -28.04
C PRO A 233 14.62 -10.80 -27.45
N GLY A 234 15.04 -10.41 -26.24
CA GLY A 234 15.84 -11.28 -25.38
C GLY A 234 15.07 -12.56 -25.10
N SER A 235 15.75 -13.67 -25.34
CA SER A 235 15.49 -15.05 -24.90
C SER A 235 14.45 -15.20 -23.79
N ASN A 236 13.31 -15.81 -24.14
CA ASN A 236 12.56 -16.65 -23.21
C ASN A 236 11.96 -17.82 -24.01
N SER A 237 12.83 -18.73 -24.43
CA SER A 237 12.44 -20.08 -24.83
C SER A 237 11.95 -20.79 -23.56
N LEU A 238 10.63 -20.95 -23.43
CA LEU A 238 10.05 -21.93 -22.53
C LEU A 238 10.42 -23.32 -23.07
N SER A 239 11.53 -23.87 -22.58
CA SER A 239 11.86 -25.29 -22.71
C SER A 239 10.95 -26.07 -21.78
N LEU A 240 9.85 -26.59 -22.32
CA LEU A 240 9.10 -27.69 -21.73
C LEU A 240 9.88 -28.97 -22.05
N GLU A 241 10.77 -29.37 -21.13
CA GLU A 241 11.30 -30.73 -21.12
C GLU A 241 10.17 -31.67 -20.70
N ALA A 242 9.76 -32.54 -21.63
CA ALA A 242 8.92 -33.68 -21.34
C ALA A 242 9.82 -34.80 -20.82
N GLU A 243 9.79 -35.05 -19.51
CA GLU A 243 10.24 -36.34 -18.96
C GLU A 243 9.30 -37.42 -19.52
N GLY A 244 9.83 -38.20 -20.46
CA GLY A 244 9.20 -39.42 -20.93
C GLY A 244 9.49 -40.54 -19.95
N ASP A 245 8.46 -40.98 -19.24
CA ASP A 245 8.43 -42.29 -18.58
C ASP A 245 8.53 -43.39 -19.65
N ASN A 246 9.72 -43.99 -19.78
CA ASN A 246 9.89 -45.28 -20.44
C ASN A 246 9.65 -46.38 -19.40
N ASN A 247 8.45 -46.96 -19.44
CA ASN A 247 8.20 -48.32 -18.97
C ASN A 247 7.78 -49.19 -20.16
N TYR A 248 8.38 -50.39 -20.20
CA TYR A 248 8.29 -51.50 -21.16
C TYR A 248 9.36 -51.57 -22.26
#